data_AF-A0A433P9S4-F1
#
_entry.id   AF-A0A433P9S4-F1
#
_cell.length_a   1.000
_cell.length_b   1.000
_cell.length_c   1.000
_cell.angle_alpha   90.00
_cell.angle_beta   90.00
_cell.angle_gamma   90.00
#
_symmetry.space_group_name_H-M   'P 1'
#
loop_
_entity.id
_entity.type
_entity.pdbx_description
1 polymer ?
#
loop_
_entity_poly.entity_id
_entity_poly.type
_entity_poly.pdbx_seq_one_letter_code
_entity_poly.pdbx_strand_id
1 'polypeptide(L)'
;MADTPPFHRLSNEVLLNIFIHIDSPRFFLRTCHRFHSLATDPHIQARWFLHRFGRHLAFFYAARHYPRMLNARLAQSLEGAGALISRFYVQTLGQKYEGFDDIYPNQQDRPYLTLHHHRAQQKDYNRHLPLSGVNYIMQRAYEYWGEELYTDGQDDYTLWQIYAGDRPYNSTLNSSIPSNPTSLCKLLTDYRFYPLPVHPVSWTIGQTFLAMAVEHPDVLALTKPIFRAEEWIQNHTFQALFPSLNGFPPRTYTPPQLALAMTRLDFAFDERRVRNLFRCCNVDAVQQFLAASHHLGLSFSLRPLAQETILANEFDNERTSLLHWSVSHTLYHAYPCPDLLLNHIAPYLIPATGADPPNAQPPPRLLSSWACNFVVQALGTGHPTVQRVFDVMLLKVAGHPSTQSSQAAMPASWGYTQHQVLEEWRAAGHRLKPKHVRYVTGSRHKRFLAKFFNWVDETMQKAREGGEEGEESNGDTDGGRKEREGQKEQEDVKVWVWFEALDEAWFEEERKREARGRKTKSHFQTALESFLGMGSG
;
A
#
# COMPACT_ATOMS: atom_id res chain seq x y z
N MET A 1 -25.85 25.51 -50.75
CA MET A 1 -26.78 25.55 -49.59
C MET A 1 -26.01 25.00 -48.41
N ALA A 2 -25.75 25.81 -47.38
CA ALA A 2 -25.02 25.33 -46.20
C ALA A 2 -25.95 24.39 -45.42
N ASP A 3 -25.54 23.13 -45.25
CA ASP A 3 -26.29 22.16 -44.46
C ASP A 3 -26.51 22.70 -43.05
N THR A 4 -27.77 23.02 -42.73
CA THR A 4 -28.16 23.40 -41.37
C THR A 4 -27.68 22.31 -40.41
N PRO A 5 -27.00 22.66 -39.30
CA PRO A 5 -26.49 21.67 -38.36
C PRO A 5 -27.62 20.73 -37.90
N PRO A 6 -27.38 19.42 -37.81
CA PRO A 6 -28.43 18.42 -37.61
C PRO A 6 -29.27 18.67 -36.34
N PHE A 7 -28.66 19.28 -35.32
CA PHE A 7 -29.32 19.59 -34.04
C PHE A 7 -30.42 20.66 -34.13
N HIS A 8 -30.44 21.51 -35.17
CA HIS A 8 -31.51 22.52 -35.30
C HIS A 8 -32.88 21.92 -35.59
N ARG A 9 -32.92 20.68 -36.12
CA ARG A 9 -34.17 19.98 -36.47
C ARG A 9 -34.76 19.17 -35.30
N LEU A 10 -33.99 18.95 -34.24
CA LEU A 10 -34.49 18.23 -33.06
C LEU A 10 -35.50 19.08 -32.30
N SER A 11 -36.52 18.45 -31.73
CA SER A 11 -37.48 19.13 -30.84
C SER A 11 -36.82 19.50 -29.51
N ASN A 12 -37.42 20.42 -28.75
CA ASN A 12 -36.86 20.82 -27.46
C ASN A 12 -36.82 19.64 -26.48
N GLU A 13 -37.83 18.77 -26.47
CA GLU A 13 -37.92 17.60 -25.59
C GLU A 13 -36.73 16.65 -25.78
N VAL A 14 -36.35 16.40 -27.04
CA VAL A 14 -35.18 15.56 -27.35
C VAL A 14 -33.90 16.25 -26.87
N LEU A 15 -33.76 17.56 -27.08
CA LEU A 15 -32.60 18.32 -26.60
C LEU A 15 -32.51 18.33 -25.07
N LEU A 16 -33.64 18.38 -24.36
CA LEU A 16 -33.70 18.30 -22.90
C LEU A 16 -33.25 16.93 -22.39
N ASN A 17 -33.70 15.86 -23.03
CA ASN A 17 -33.26 14.51 -22.70
C ASN A 17 -31.76 14.35 -22.97
N ILE A 18 -31.23 14.90 -24.05
CA ILE A 18 -29.76 14.93 -24.27
C ILE A 18 -29.08 15.73 -23.16
N PHE A 19 -29.60 16.92 -22.83
CA PHE A 19 -29.02 17.81 -21.84
C PHE A 19 -28.88 17.16 -20.46
N ILE A 20 -29.88 16.43 -19.95
CA ILE A 20 -29.79 15.80 -18.62
C ILE A 20 -28.67 14.75 -18.51
N HIS A 21 -28.21 14.20 -19.64
CA HIS A 21 -27.17 13.17 -19.69
C HIS A 21 -25.75 13.73 -19.92
N ILE A 22 -25.57 15.02 -20.14
CA ILE A 22 -24.22 15.59 -20.33
C ILE A 22 -23.48 15.73 -18.99
N ASP A 23 -22.17 15.47 -19.00
CA ASP A 23 -21.33 15.60 -17.80
C ASP A 23 -21.15 17.06 -17.36
N SER A 24 -21.10 18.00 -18.32
CA SER A 24 -20.96 19.43 -18.02
C SER A 24 -21.84 20.30 -18.91
N PRO A 25 -22.70 21.16 -18.34
CA PRO A 25 -23.55 22.08 -19.10
C PRO A 25 -22.75 23.20 -19.77
N ARG A 26 -21.50 23.45 -19.34
CA ARG A 26 -20.68 24.56 -19.85
C ARG A 26 -20.42 24.48 -21.35
N PHE A 27 -20.19 23.28 -21.88
CA PHE A 27 -19.96 23.10 -23.32
C PHE A 27 -21.26 23.27 -24.12
N PHE A 28 -22.36 22.74 -23.61
CA PHE A 28 -23.68 22.86 -24.24
C PHE A 28 -24.14 24.31 -24.33
N LEU A 29 -23.93 25.11 -23.27
CA LEU A 29 -24.22 26.55 -23.23
C LEU A 29 -23.49 27.34 -24.33
N ARG A 30 -22.32 26.88 -24.78
CA ARG A 30 -21.45 27.60 -25.73
C ARG A 30 -21.68 27.23 -27.19
N THR A 31 -22.51 26.23 -27.47
CA THR A 31 -22.68 25.70 -28.84
C THR A 31 -23.51 26.63 -29.74
N CYS A 32 -24.70 27.06 -29.28
CA CYS A 32 -25.58 27.96 -30.03
C CYS A 32 -26.59 28.67 -29.11
N HIS A 33 -27.25 29.73 -29.61
CA HIS A 33 -28.23 30.49 -28.82
C HIS A 33 -29.41 29.65 -28.30
N ARG A 34 -29.89 28.68 -29.07
CA ARG A 34 -30.98 27.79 -28.65
C ARG A 34 -30.56 26.93 -27.46
N PHE A 35 -29.36 26.35 -27.52
CA PHE A 35 -28.82 25.53 -26.44
C PHE A 35 -28.51 26.37 -25.20
N HIS A 36 -28.00 27.58 -25.40
CA HIS A 36 -27.83 28.55 -24.32
C HIS A 36 -29.16 28.80 -23.61
N SER A 37 -30.21 29.18 -24.35
CA SER A 37 -31.54 29.46 -23.78
C SER A 37 -32.10 28.29 -22.99
N LEU A 38 -32.01 27.06 -23.52
CA LEU A 38 -32.48 25.85 -22.83
C LEU A 38 -31.66 25.59 -21.55
N ALA A 39 -30.33 25.65 -21.63
CA ALA A 39 -29.47 25.35 -20.51
C ALA A 39 -29.42 26.46 -19.45
N THR A 40 -29.89 27.67 -19.75
CA THR A 40 -30.06 28.76 -18.76
C THR A 40 -31.37 28.71 -17.99
N ASP A 41 -32.34 27.89 -18.43
CA ASP A 41 -33.62 27.74 -17.76
C ASP A 41 -33.45 27.07 -16.38
N PRO A 42 -33.93 27.68 -15.28
CA PRO A 42 -33.80 27.13 -13.94
C PRO A 42 -34.43 25.74 -13.74
N HIS A 43 -35.55 25.42 -14.40
CA HIS A 43 -36.20 24.12 -14.29
C HIS A 43 -35.38 23.03 -14.99
N ILE A 44 -34.80 23.35 -16.14
CA ILE A 44 -33.95 22.43 -16.91
C ILE A 44 -32.65 22.17 -16.15
N GLN A 45 -32.04 23.21 -15.58
CA GLN A 45 -30.88 23.09 -14.69
C GLN A 45 -31.20 22.24 -13.46
N ALA A 46 -32.34 22.49 -12.80
CA ALA A 46 -32.76 21.70 -11.64
C ALA A 46 -32.89 20.21 -11.97
N ARG A 47 -33.51 19.87 -13.10
CA ARG A 47 -33.59 18.47 -13.57
C ARG A 47 -32.22 17.87 -13.85
N TRP A 48 -31.30 18.64 -14.44
CA TRP A 48 -29.92 18.19 -14.67
C TRP A 48 -29.19 17.90 -13.35
N PHE A 49 -29.26 18.81 -12.36
CA PHE A 49 -28.66 18.58 -11.04
C PHE A 49 -29.25 17.37 -10.32
N LEU A 50 -30.57 17.20 -10.35
CA LEU A 50 -31.24 16.06 -9.76
C LEU A 50 -30.88 14.74 -10.45
N HIS A 51 -30.80 14.74 -11.78
CA HIS A 51 -30.39 13.57 -12.54
C HIS A 51 -28.92 13.22 -12.27
N ARG A 52 -28.02 14.21 -12.19
CA ARG A 52 -26.58 13.98 -12.03
C ARG A 52 -26.15 13.66 -10.60
N PHE A 53 -26.73 14.32 -9.61
CA PHE A 53 -26.26 14.26 -8.21
C PHE A 53 -27.33 13.74 -7.24
N GLY A 54 -28.54 13.46 -7.72
CA GLY A 54 -29.65 13.04 -6.89
C GLY A 54 -30.26 14.17 -6.05
N ARG A 55 -31.41 13.88 -5.46
CA ARG A 55 -32.17 14.82 -4.62
C ARG A 55 -31.41 15.34 -3.40
N HIS A 56 -30.47 14.56 -2.86
CA HIS A 56 -29.79 14.91 -1.62
C HIS A 56 -28.64 15.88 -1.88
N LEU A 57 -27.83 15.66 -2.92
CA LEU A 57 -26.61 16.44 -3.10
C LEU A 57 -26.72 17.55 -4.15
N ALA A 58 -27.88 17.70 -4.80
CA ALA A 58 -28.12 18.69 -5.84
C ALA A 58 -27.78 20.13 -5.40
N PHE A 59 -28.27 20.58 -4.24
CA PHE A 59 -27.96 21.92 -3.72
C PHE A 59 -26.47 22.12 -3.46
N PHE A 60 -25.86 21.14 -2.80
CA PHE A 60 -24.45 21.17 -2.47
C PHE A 60 -23.56 21.25 -3.72
N TYR A 61 -23.82 20.40 -4.72
CA TYR A 61 -23.01 20.38 -5.95
C TYR A 61 -23.29 21.56 -6.87
N ALA A 62 -24.51 22.11 -6.87
CA ALA A 62 -24.80 23.39 -7.51
C ALA A 62 -23.93 24.50 -6.91
N ALA A 63 -23.85 24.59 -5.59
CA ALA A 63 -23.00 25.55 -4.91
C ALA A 63 -21.51 25.31 -5.16
N ARG A 64 -21.06 24.06 -5.10
CA ARG A 64 -19.63 23.71 -5.21
C ARG A 64 -19.07 23.92 -6.61
N HIS A 65 -19.76 23.44 -7.65
CA HIS A 65 -19.22 23.40 -9.01
C HIS A 65 -19.74 24.52 -9.91
N TYR A 66 -20.92 25.06 -9.58
CA TYR A 66 -21.61 26.07 -10.38
C TYR A 66 -22.16 27.21 -9.52
N PRO A 67 -21.34 27.80 -8.62
CA PRO A 67 -21.84 28.73 -7.60
C PRO A 67 -22.64 29.88 -8.20
N ARG A 68 -22.18 30.45 -9.32
CA ARG A 68 -22.83 31.57 -10.03
C ARG A 68 -24.23 31.24 -10.58
N MET A 69 -24.54 29.97 -10.79
CA MET A 69 -25.86 29.53 -11.30
C MET A 69 -26.89 29.44 -10.16
N LEU A 70 -26.46 29.19 -8.92
CA LEU A 70 -27.34 29.01 -7.77
C LEU A 70 -27.88 30.34 -7.23
N ASN A 71 -28.71 31.00 -8.02
CA ASN A 71 -29.54 32.14 -7.60
C ASN A 71 -30.89 31.66 -7.03
N ALA A 72 -31.71 32.59 -6.54
CA ALA A 72 -33.03 32.27 -5.97
C ALA A 72 -33.94 31.47 -6.91
N ARG A 73 -33.94 31.75 -8.23
CA ARG A 73 -34.79 31.03 -9.20
C ARG A 73 -34.37 29.58 -9.37
N LEU A 74 -33.07 29.32 -9.46
CA LEU A 74 -32.56 27.94 -9.52
C LEU A 74 -32.78 27.22 -8.20
N ALA A 75 -32.54 27.87 -7.06
CA ALA A 75 -32.76 27.28 -5.75
C ALA A 75 -34.24 26.88 -5.55
N GLN A 76 -35.17 27.76 -5.92
CA GLN A 76 -36.61 27.47 -5.91
C GLN A 76 -36.96 26.32 -6.87
N SER A 77 -36.38 26.31 -8.08
CA SER A 77 -36.64 25.25 -9.07
C SER A 77 -36.10 23.89 -8.62
N LEU A 78 -34.94 23.87 -7.95
CA LEU A 78 -34.35 22.67 -7.35
C LEU A 78 -35.28 22.09 -6.29
N GLU A 79 -35.70 22.91 -5.33
CA GLU A 79 -36.62 22.51 -4.26
C GLU A 79 -37.97 22.03 -4.83
N GLY A 80 -38.56 22.80 -5.75
CA GLY A 80 -39.82 22.45 -6.40
C GLY A 80 -39.74 21.16 -7.24
N ALA A 81 -38.57 20.82 -7.75
CA ALA A 81 -38.32 19.55 -8.43
C ALA A 81 -37.96 18.39 -7.46
N GLY A 82 -37.94 18.62 -6.15
CA GLY A 82 -37.73 17.60 -5.12
C GLY A 82 -36.30 17.51 -4.58
N ALA A 83 -35.44 18.48 -4.84
CA ALA A 83 -34.14 18.57 -4.17
C ALA A 83 -34.33 18.89 -2.68
N LEU A 84 -33.53 18.25 -1.83
CA LEU A 84 -33.58 18.45 -0.38
C LEU A 84 -32.50 19.42 0.06
N ILE A 85 -32.90 20.45 0.78
CA ILE A 85 -32.01 21.30 1.56
C ILE A 85 -31.67 20.52 2.84
N SER A 86 -30.40 20.17 3.07
CA SER A 86 -29.96 19.60 4.35
C SER A 86 -29.67 20.69 5.35
N ARG A 87 -30.08 20.47 6.60
CA ARG A 87 -29.71 21.33 7.71
C ARG A 87 -28.20 21.47 7.85
N PHE A 88 -27.45 20.38 7.71
CA PHE A 88 -25.99 20.40 7.70
C PHE A 88 -25.40 21.29 6.62
N TYR A 89 -25.91 21.21 5.39
CA TYR A 89 -25.46 22.09 4.31
C TYR A 89 -25.70 23.57 4.67
N VAL A 90 -26.86 23.90 5.26
CA VAL A 90 -27.17 25.26 5.68
C VAL A 90 -26.25 25.72 6.83
N GLN A 91 -26.00 24.87 7.82
CA GLN A 91 -25.05 25.16 8.90
C GLN A 91 -23.66 25.49 8.32
N THR A 92 -23.17 24.70 7.36
CA THR A 92 -21.89 24.98 6.70
C THR A 92 -21.91 26.25 5.85
N LEU A 93 -23.08 26.67 5.35
CA LEU A 93 -23.25 27.89 4.59
C LEU A 93 -23.24 29.11 5.52
N GLY A 94 -24.02 29.08 6.60
CA GLY A 94 -24.12 30.15 7.60
C GLY A 94 -22.79 30.42 8.31
N GLN A 95 -22.07 29.36 8.68
CA GLN A 95 -20.71 29.45 9.25
C GLN A 95 -19.73 30.27 8.40
N LYS A 96 -19.93 30.36 7.08
CA LYS A 96 -19.05 31.14 6.19
C LYS A 96 -19.53 32.57 5.94
N TYR A 97 -20.85 32.81 5.98
CA TYR A 97 -21.42 34.12 5.64
C TYR A 97 -21.49 35.07 6.83
N GLU A 98 -21.69 34.57 8.04
CA GLU A 98 -21.88 35.42 9.22
C GLU A 98 -20.57 35.91 9.83
N GLY A 99 -19.40 35.65 9.21
CA GLY A 99 -18.12 35.96 9.84
C GLY A 99 -18.09 35.41 11.26
N PHE A 100 -18.42 34.13 11.41
CA PHE A 100 -18.74 33.38 12.65
C PHE A 100 -17.70 33.48 13.78
N ASP A 101 -16.65 34.29 13.60
CA ASP A 101 -15.72 34.71 14.63
C ASP A 101 -16.41 35.66 15.65
N ASP A 102 -17.49 36.40 15.29
CA ASP A 102 -18.12 37.40 16.19
C ASP A 102 -19.32 36.91 17.03
N ILE A 103 -20.06 35.87 16.59
CA ILE A 103 -21.27 35.39 17.30
C ILE A 103 -20.92 34.55 18.54
N TYR A 104 -19.68 34.04 18.62
CA TYR A 104 -19.19 33.27 19.76
C TYR A 104 -17.85 33.85 20.28
N PRO A 105 -17.89 34.95 21.07
CA PRO A 105 -16.69 35.68 21.50
C PRO A 105 -15.73 34.86 22.39
N ASN A 106 -16.18 33.74 22.94
CA ASN A 106 -15.35 32.84 23.75
C ASN A 106 -14.76 31.71 22.91
N GLN A 107 -13.86 32.06 21.96
CA GLN A 107 -13.12 31.08 21.16
C GLN A 107 -12.16 30.20 21.97
N GLN A 108 -11.76 30.63 23.18
CA GLN A 108 -10.77 29.94 24.00
C GLN A 108 -11.28 28.66 24.69
N ASP A 109 -12.60 28.51 24.88
CA ASP A 109 -13.20 27.36 25.60
C ASP A 109 -13.80 26.29 24.68
N ARG A 110 -13.50 26.32 23.37
CA ARG A 110 -13.92 25.25 22.44
C ARG A 110 -12.71 24.44 21.95
N PRO A 111 -12.34 23.35 22.65
CA PRO A 111 -11.33 22.41 22.17
C PRO A 111 -11.70 21.63 20.88
N TYR A 112 -12.87 21.87 20.27
CA TYR A 112 -13.54 20.84 19.47
C TYR A 112 -13.98 21.23 18.06
N LEU A 113 -13.78 22.47 17.61
CA LEU A 113 -14.09 22.82 16.22
C LEU A 113 -12.88 22.54 15.32
N THR A 114 -12.86 21.32 14.79
CA THR A 114 -12.04 20.80 13.68
C THR A 114 -12.12 21.65 12.39
N LEU A 115 -12.84 22.78 12.42
CA LEU A 115 -13.05 23.71 11.32
C LEU A 115 -11.79 24.45 10.86
N HIS A 116 -10.75 24.60 11.71
CA HIS A 116 -9.54 25.33 11.31
C HIS A 116 -8.71 24.61 10.24
N HIS A 117 -8.68 23.28 10.20
CA HIS A 117 -8.09 22.53 9.07
C HIS A 117 -9.04 22.42 7.87
N HIS A 118 -10.36 22.58 8.06
CA HIS A 118 -11.35 22.61 6.98
C HIS A 118 -11.29 23.91 6.15
N ARG A 119 -10.91 25.06 6.76
CA ARG A 119 -10.81 26.37 6.07
C ARG A 119 -9.79 26.38 4.92
N ALA A 120 -8.69 25.63 4.99
CA ALA A 120 -7.61 25.69 3.98
C ALA A 120 -7.89 24.85 2.71
N GLN A 121 -8.68 23.77 2.80
CA GLN A 121 -8.94 22.86 1.68
C GLN A 121 -10.33 23.04 1.05
N GLN A 122 -11.27 23.65 1.76
CA GLN A 122 -12.52 24.09 1.15
C GLN A 122 -12.20 25.30 0.25
N LYS A 123 -11.84 25.02 -1.03
CA LYS A 123 -11.91 26.02 -2.11
C LYS A 123 -13.16 26.87 -1.88
N ASP A 124 -13.02 28.18 -1.90
CA ASP A 124 -14.03 29.19 -1.59
C ASP A 124 -15.25 29.19 -2.55
N TYR A 125 -15.88 28.04 -2.80
CA TYR A 125 -17.04 27.95 -3.68
C TYR A 125 -18.20 28.80 -3.15
N ASN A 126 -18.30 28.95 -1.82
CA ASN A 126 -19.29 29.82 -1.20
C ASN A 126 -19.09 31.32 -1.50
N ARG A 127 -17.87 31.80 -1.78
CA ARG A 127 -17.61 33.22 -2.10
C ARG A 127 -18.21 33.67 -3.43
N HIS A 128 -18.56 32.72 -4.30
CA HIS A 128 -19.13 33.00 -5.60
C HIS A 128 -20.62 32.72 -5.69
N LEU A 129 -21.25 32.33 -4.57
CA LEU A 129 -22.69 32.14 -4.51
C LEU A 129 -23.39 33.50 -4.61
N PRO A 130 -24.38 33.65 -5.51
CA PRO A 130 -25.25 34.81 -5.51
C PRO A 130 -25.97 34.94 -4.17
N LEU A 131 -25.92 36.13 -3.57
CA LEU A 131 -26.60 36.43 -2.31
C LEU A 131 -28.09 36.06 -2.34
N SER A 132 -28.75 36.21 -3.51
CA SER A 132 -30.15 35.81 -3.69
C SER A 132 -30.39 34.31 -3.48
N GLY A 133 -29.47 33.46 -3.93
CA GLY A 133 -29.57 32.01 -3.71
C GLY A 133 -29.31 31.64 -2.25
N VAL A 134 -28.32 32.29 -1.62
CA VAL A 134 -28.02 32.11 -0.19
C VAL A 134 -29.22 32.51 0.66
N ASN A 135 -29.77 33.70 0.44
CA ASN A 135 -30.95 34.19 1.17
C ASN A 135 -32.15 33.25 1.02
N TYR A 136 -32.42 32.76 -0.20
CA TYR A 136 -33.48 31.78 -0.41
C TYR A 136 -33.26 30.52 0.43
N ILE A 137 -32.06 29.94 0.38
CA ILE A 137 -31.73 28.70 1.10
C ILE A 137 -31.82 28.91 2.62
N MET A 138 -31.27 30.01 3.14
CA MET A 138 -31.31 30.35 4.57
C MET A 138 -32.74 30.61 5.04
N GLN A 139 -33.55 31.34 4.27
CA GLN A 139 -34.95 31.59 4.61
C GLN A 139 -35.73 30.28 4.69
N ARG A 140 -35.62 29.41 3.68
CA ARG A 140 -36.30 28.10 3.68
C ARG A 140 -35.84 27.22 4.83
N ALA A 141 -34.55 27.27 5.17
CA ALA A 141 -34.02 26.56 6.33
C ALA A 141 -34.60 27.06 7.66
N TYR A 142 -34.70 28.37 7.84
CA TYR A 142 -35.34 28.95 9.01
C TYR A 142 -36.84 28.60 9.07
N GLU A 143 -37.53 28.56 7.94
CA GLU A 143 -38.92 28.09 7.88
C GLU A 143 -39.07 26.60 8.25
N TYR A 144 -38.07 25.77 7.95
CA TYR A 144 -38.09 24.34 8.29
C TYR A 144 -37.73 24.03 9.73
N TRP A 145 -36.72 24.70 10.28
CA TRP A 145 -36.12 24.32 11.57
C TRP A 145 -36.15 25.43 12.62
N GLY A 146 -36.48 26.67 12.25
CA GLY A 146 -36.51 27.81 13.15
C GLY A 146 -35.20 27.96 13.92
N GLU A 147 -35.32 28.01 15.25
CA GLU A 147 -34.18 28.09 16.17
C GLU A 147 -33.38 26.78 16.26
N GLU A 148 -33.96 25.64 15.88
CA GLU A 148 -33.25 24.34 15.85
C GLU A 148 -32.27 24.22 14.65
N LEU A 149 -32.10 25.27 13.85
CA LEU A 149 -31.10 25.28 12.77
C LEU A 149 -29.69 25.01 13.31
N TYR A 150 -29.37 25.50 14.51
CA TYR A 150 -28.11 25.26 15.21
C TYR A 150 -28.39 24.64 16.58
N THR A 151 -28.09 23.35 16.72
CA THR A 151 -28.27 22.62 17.98
C THR A 151 -27.07 22.83 18.90
N ASP A 152 -27.26 23.47 20.06
CA ASP A 152 -26.31 23.54 21.20
C ASP A 152 -24.83 23.75 20.82
N GLY A 153 -24.57 24.49 19.74
CA GLY A 153 -23.23 24.78 19.23
C GLY A 153 -22.50 23.63 18.52
N GLN A 154 -23.16 22.50 18.23
CA GLN A 154 -22.64 21.40 17.41
C GLN A 154 -23.32 21.36 16.03
N ASP A 155 -22.53 21.09 14.99
CA ASP A 155 -23.08 20.83 13.66
C ASP A 155 -23.60 19.39 13.54
N ASP A 156 -24.47 19.17 12.57
CA ASP A 156 -25.11 17.87 12.36
C ASP A 156 -24.13 16.76 12.02
N TYR A 157 -22.98 17.07 11.43
CA TYR A 157 -21.98 16.05 11.13
C TYR A 157 -21.33 15.52 12.41
N THR A 158 -21.03 16.42 13.35
CA THR A 158 -20.54 16.06 14.67
C THR A 158 -21.58 15.21 15.41
N LEU A 159 -22.85 15.62 15.38
CA LEU A 159 -23.94 14.84 15.95
C LEU A 159 -24.09 13.46 15.30
N TRP A 160 -23.96 13.39 13.97
CA TRP A 160 -24.01 12.13 13.23
C TRP A 160 -22.93 11.15 13.67
N GLN A 161 -21.70 11.62 13.85
CA GLN A 161 -20.60 10.81 14.38
C GLN A 161 -20.90 10.32 15.81
N ILE A 162 -21.33 11.23 16.69
CA ILE A 162 -21.69 10.90 18.08
C ILE A 162 -22.82 9.87 18.12
N TYR A 163 -23.88 10.05 17.35
CA TYR A 163 -25.03 9.14 17.33
C TYR A 163 -24.73 7.80 16.66
N ALA A 164 -23.78 7.76 15.72
CA ALA A 164 -23.23 6.50 15.22
C ALA A 164 -22.38 5.78 16.29
N GLY A 165 -22.05 6.44 17.39
CA GLY A 165 -21.12 5.99 18.41
C GLY A 165 -19.67 5.99 17.92
N ASP A 166 -19.38 6.82 16.92
CA ASP A 166 -18.02 7.12 16.49
C ASP A 166 -17.42 8.21 17.38
N ARG A 167 -16.10 8.20 17.53
CA ARG A 167 -15.40 9.23 18.31
C ARG A 167 -15.21 10.46 17.45
N PRO A 168 -15.67 11.65 17.87
CA PRO A 168 -15.23 12.89 17.24
C PRO A 168 -13.70 12.91 17.23
N TYR A 169 -13.10 13.35 16.11
CA TYR A 169 -11.66 13.34 15.88
C TYR A 169 -10.83 13.96 17.03
N ASN A 170 -11.43 14.85 17.83
CA ASN A 170 -10.77 15.58 18.92
C ASN A 170 -11.28 15.23 20.33
N SER A 171 -12.11 14.20 20.53
CA SER A 171 -12.58 13.88 21.88
C SER A 171 -11.48 13.16 22.69
N THR A 172 -10.98 13.78 23.75
CA THR A 172 -10.10 13.15 24.76
C THR A 172 -10.83 12.11 25.62
N LEU A 173 -12.14 11.97 25.45
CA LEU A 173 -12.97 10.97 26.11
C LEU A 173 -12.59 9.57 25.62
N ASN A 174 -11.93 8.82 26.49
CA ASN A 174 -11.51 7.44 26.22
C ASN A 174 -12.65 6.41 26.27
N SER A 175 -13.87 6.82 26.64
CA SER A 175 -15.04 5.95 26.67
C SER A 175 -15.68 5.81 25.29
N SER A 176 -16.08 4.59 24.93
CA SER A 176 -16.94 4.33 23.78
C SER A 176 -18.27 5.05 23.98
N ILE A 177 -18.66 5.93 23.05
CA ILE A 177 -19.99 6.54 23.04
C ILE A 177 -20.96 5.47 22.50
N PRO A 178 -22.01 5.08 23.25
CA PRO A 178 -23.00 4.13 22.74
C PRO A 178 -23.73 4.75 21.54
N SER A 179 -23.96 3.95 20.49
CA SER A 179 -24.73 4.40 19.34
C SER A 179 -26.17 4.72 19.75
N ASN A 180 -26.74 5.79 19.19
CA ASN A 180 -28.12 6.21 19.38
C ASN A 180 -28.85 6.24 18.02
N PRO A 181 -29.40 5.09 17.55
CA PRO A 181 -30.05 5.01 16.25
C PRO A 181 -31.30 5.86 16.13
N THR A 182 -32.02 6.10 17.24
CA THR A 182 -33.21 6.97 17.24
C THR A 182 -32.83 8.41 16.88
N SER A 183 -31.79 8.94 17.52
CA SER A 183 -31.27 10.27 17.19
C SER A 183 -30.67 10.32 15.78
N LEU A 184 -30.05 9.23 15.32
CA LEU A 184 -29.53 9.11 13.96
C LEU A 184 -30.64 9.13 12.90
N CYS A 185 -31.72 8.38 13.14
CA CYS A 185 -32.94 8.41 12.33
C CYS A 185 -33.52 9.83 12.29
N LYS A 186 -33.71 10.46 13.46
CA LYS A 186 -34.21 11.84 13.55
C LYS A 186 -33.35 12.81 12.73
N LEU A 187 -32.02 12.66 12.79
CA LEU A 187 -31.08 13.47 12.03
C LEU A 187 -31.28 13.31 10.51
N LEU A 188 -31.48 12.09 10.05
CA LEU A 188 -31.68 11.78 8.63
C LEU A 188 -33.07 12.16 8.12
N THR A 189 -34.13 11.97 8.92
CA THR A 189 -35.52 12.21 8.50
C THR A 189 -35.93 13.66 8.70
N ASP A 190 -35.79 14.18 9.92
CA ASP A 190 -36.39 15.45 10.33
C ASP A 190 -35.46 16.61 9.93
N TYR A 191 -34.15 16.42 10.11
CA TYR A 191 -33.13 17.40 9.76
C TYR A 191 -32.56 17.21 8.36
N ARG A 192 -33.03 16.18 7.64
CA ARG A 192 -32.61 15.86 6.26
C ARG A 192 -31.09 15.82 6.13
N PHE A 193 -30.41 15.31 7.15
CA PHE A 193 -28.96 15.23 7.18
C PHE A 193 -28.44 14.33 6.07
N TYR A 194 -27.33 14.74 5.46
CA TYR A 194 -26.54 13.87 4.63
C TYR A 194 -25.05 14.27 4.72
N PRO A 195 -24.13 13.31 4.80
CA PRO A 195 -22.71 13.61 4.83
C PRO A 195 -22.29 14.27 3.51
N LEU A 196 -21.66 15.44 3.62
CA LEU A 196 -21.18 16.21 2.46
C LEU A 196 -19.72 15.84 2.13
N PRO A 197 -19.32 15.84 0.84
CA PRO A 197 -17.94 15.60 0.39
C PRO A 197 -16.98 16.78 0.67
N VAL A 198 -17.12 17.44 1.81
CA VAL A 198 -16.29 18.60 2.22
C VAL A 198 -15.35 18.29 3.37
N HIS A 199 -15.52 17.14 4.02
CA HIS A 199 -14.69 16.78 5.16
C HIS A 199 -13.49 15.92 4.73
N PRO A 200 -12.25 16.34 5.09
CA PRO A 200 -11.04 15.56 4.93
C PRO A 200 -11.00 14.34 5.87
N VAL A 201 -11.83 14.31 6.92
CA VAL A 201 -11.92 13.17 7.84
C VAL A 201 -12.93 12.17 7.27
N SER A 202 -12.55 11.59 6.15
CA SER A 202 -13.40 10.74 5.34
C SER A 202 -13.49 9.30 5.87
N TRP A 203 -12.53 8.88 6.70
CA TRP A 203 -12.52 7.56 7.32
C TRP A 203 -13.67 7.35 8.31
N THR A 204 -14.03 8.37 9.10
CA THR A 204 -15.13 8.29 10.07
C THR A 204 -16.46 8.10 9.36
N ILE A 205 -16.64 8.75 8.21
CA ILE A 205 -17.81 8.54 7.35
C ILE A 205 -17.91 7.07 6.96
N GLY A 206 -16.79 6.51 6.51
CA GLY A 206 -16.69 5.10 6.19
C GLY A 206 -17.11 4.20 7.36
N GLN A 207 -16.57 4.45 8.55
CA GLN A 207 -16.88 3.69 9.76
C GLN A 207 -18.34 3.81 10.17
N THR A 208 -18.92 5.00 10.11
CA THR A 208 -20.34 5.18 10.44
C THR A 208 -21.25 4.41 9.48
N PHE A 209 -20.94 4.38 8.18
CA PHE A 209 -21.70 3.54 7.24
C PHE A 209 -21.55 2.05 7.55
N LEU A 210 -20.36 1.59 7.96
CA LEU A 210 -20.17 0.20 8.41
C LEU A 210 -20.95 -0.08 9.69
N ALA A 211 -20.89 0.81 10.68
CA ALA A 211 -21.64 0.70 11.93
C ALA A 211 -23.15 0.63 11.68
N MET A 212 -23.70 1.53 10.85
CA MET A 212 -25.10 1.47 10.43
C MET A 212 -25.41 0.16 9.71
N ALA A 213 -24.53 -0.30 8.81
CA ALA A 213 -24.77 -1.54 8.08
C ALA A 213 -24.79 -2.78 8.97
N VAL A 214 -23.96 -2.83 10.02
CA VAL A 214 -23.91 -3.95 10.96
C VAL A 214 -25.02 -3.84 12.01
N GLU A 215 -25.12 -2.70 12.68
CA GLU A 215 -25.88 -2.51 13.91
C GLU A 215 -27.29 -1.97 13.67
N HIS A 216 -27.49 -1.13 12.63
CA HIS A 216 -28.73 -0.35 12.43
C HIS A 216 -29.21 -0.38 10.95
N PRO A 217 -29.63 -1.56 10.44
CA PRO A 217 -29.94 -1.74 9.01
C PRO A 217 -31.17 -0.93 8.53
N ASP A 218 -32.08 -0.59 9.44
CA ASP A 218 -33.21 0.31 9.23
C ASP A 218 -32.74 1.74 8.93
N VAL A 219 -31.78 2.24 9.71
CA VAL A 219 -31.13 3.54 9.47
C VAL A 219 -30.34 3.53 8.16
N LEU A 220 -29.64 2.42 7.88
CA LEU A 220 -28.92 2.26 6.63
C LEU A 220 -29.86 2.39 5.42
N ALA A 221 -31.08 1.86 5.47
CA ALA A 221 -32.02 1.96 4.35
C ALA A 221 -32.30 3.42 3.93
N LEU A 222 -32.29 4.35 4.89
CA LEU A 222 -32.46 5.79 4.65
C LEU A 222 -31.23 6.42 3.98
N THR A 223 -30.03 5.93 4.30
CA THR A 223 -28.76 6.49 3.79
C THR A 223 -28.21 5.76 2.56
N LYS A 224 -28.72 4.58 2.25
CA LYS A 224 -28.28 3.75 1.12
C LYS A 224 -28.32 4.47 -0.24
N PRO A 225 -29.31 5.33 -0.56
CA PRO A 225 -29.26 6.11 -1.79
C PRO A 225 -28.06 7.07 -1.85
N ILE A 226 -27.66 7.66 -0.73
CA ILE A 226 -26.48 8.54 -0.64
C ILE A 226 -25.22 7.73 -0.88
N PHE A 227 -25.13 6.59 -0.19
CA PHE A 227 -24.01 5.66 -0.34
C PHE A 227 -23.78 5.26 -1.81
N ARG A 228 -24.87 4.91 -2.51
CA ARG A 228 -24.80 4.53 -3.93
C ARG A 228 -24.47 5.68 -4.86
N ALA A 229 -24.95 6.89 -4.56
CA ALA A 229 -24.73 8.07 -5.40
C ALA A 229 -23.27 8.54 -5.38
N GLU A 230 -22.57 8.33 -4.27
CA GLU A 230 -21.27 8.95 -4.02
C GLU A 230 -20.12 7.95 -3.98
N GLU A 231 -19.34 7.89 -5.07
CA GLU A 231 -18.16 7.02 -5.18
C GLU A 231 -17.13 7.29 -4.07
N TRP A 232 -16.97 8.55 -3.65
CA TRP A 232 -16.03 8.87 -2.58
C TRP A 232 -16.47 8.27 -1.24
N ILE A 233 -17.77 8.24 -0.89
CA ILE A 233 -18.25 7.59 0.34
C ILE A 233 -17.93 6.11 0.25
N GLN A 234 -18.23 5.48 -0.88
CA GLN A 234 -17.92 4.07 -1.12
C GLN A 234 -16.44 3.78 -0.94
N ASN A 235 -15.57 4.60 -1.51
CA ASN A 235 -14.12 4.43 -1.40
C ASN A 235 -13.63 4.59 0.04
N HIS A 236 -14.23 5.48 0.83
CA HIS A 236 -13.84 5.66 2.24
C HIS A 236 -14.45 4.61 3.17
N THR A 237 -15.68 4.15 2.90
CA THR A 237 -16.24 2.97 3.56
C THR A 237 -15.40 1.74 3.28
N PHE A 238 -14.90 1.59 2.05
CA PHE A 238 -13.97 0.53 1.70
C PHE A 238 -12.64 0.65 2.45
N GLN A 239 -12.06 1.85 2.55
CA GLN A 239 -10.86 2.06 3.37
C GLN A 239 -11.13 1.79 4.87
N ALA A 240 -12.31 2.14 5.36
CA ALA A 240 -12.72 1.92 6.74
C ALA A 240 -12.89 0.43 7.10
N LEU A 241 -13.12 -0.45 6.12
CA LEU A 241 -13.08 -1.90 6.34
C LEU A 241 -11.73 -2.37 6.89
N PHE A 242 -10.67 -1.60 6.65
CA PHE A 242 -9.30 -1.98 6.97
C PHE A 242 -8.60 -0.92 7.85
N PRO A 243 -8.98 -0.85 9.13
CA PRO A 243 -8.57 0.19 10.06
C PRO A 243 -7.09 0.51 10.20
N SER A 244 -6.25 -0.50 10.00
CA SER A 244 -4.80 -0.41 10.18
C SER A 244 -4.18 0.67 9.27
N LEU A 245 -4.92 1.17 8.29
CA LEU A 245 -4.55 2.28 7.41
C LEU A 245 -4.34 3.63 8.12
N ASN A 246 -5.05 3.91 9.20
CA ASN A 246 -5.22 5.31 9.65
C ASN A 246 -4.79 5.60 11.10
N GLY A 247 -4.24 4.63 11.84
CA GLY A 247 -3.69 4.88 13.19
C GLY A 247 -4.73 5.20 14.28
N PHE A 248 -6.02 5.16 13.98
CA PHE A 248 -7.10 5.31 14.96
C PHE A 248 -7.58 3.93 15.42
N PRO A 249 -7.84 3.71 16.72
CA PRO A 249 -8.39 2.44 17.21
C PRO A 249 -9.80 2.27 16.63
N PRO A 250 -9.97 1.37 15.65
CA PRO A 250 -11.25 1.22 14.97
C PRO A 250 -12.26 0.49 15.83
N ARG A 251 -13.52 0.57 15.40
CA ARG A 251 -14.44 -0.55 15.62
C ARG A 251 -13.91 -1.75 14.86
N THR A 252 -13.55 -2.81 15.57
CA THR A 252 -13.16 -4.07 14.96
C THR A 252 -14.41 -4.86 14.63
N TYR A 253 -14.58 -5.18 13.35
CA TYR A 253 -15.65 -6.06 12.88
C TYR A 253 -15.04 -7.41 12.52
N THR A 254 -15.73 -8.49 12.88
CA THR A 254 -15.36 -9.84 12.45
C THR A 254 -15.55 -9.98 10.92
N PRO A 255 -14.82 -10.88 10.23
CA PRO A 255 -15.01 -11.09 8.80
C PRO A 255 -16.47 -11.36 8.37
N PRO A 256 -17.28 -12.14 9.12
CA PRO A 256 -18.71 -12.30 8.82
C PRO A 256 -19.53 -11.01 8.94
N GLN A 257 -19.23 -10.16 9.94
CA GLN A 257 -19.89 -8.86 10.09
C GLN A 257 -19.54 -7.91 8.95
N LEU A 258 -18.27 -7.89 8.52
CA LEU A 258 -17.84 -7.13 7.35
C LEU A 258 -18.57 -7.60 6.09
N ALA A 259 -18.67 -8.91 5.87
CA ALA A 259 -19.39 -9.46 4.72
C ALA A 259 -20.89 -9.11 4.73
N LEU A 260 -21.53 -9.18 5.90
CA LEU A 260 -22.92 -8.76 6.08
C LEU A 260 -23.09 -7.26 5.79
N ALA A 261 -22.19 -6.42 6.31
CA ALA A 261 -22.22 -4.98 6.07
C ALA A 261 -22.12 -4.64 4.59
N MET A 262 -21.16 -5.26 3.88
CA MET A 262 -20.95 -5.09 2.44
C MET A 262 -22.16 -5.53 1.63
N THR A 263 -22.76 -6.67 1.99
CA THR A 263 -24.00 -7.14 1.37
C THR A 263 -25.12 -6.13 1.54
N ARG A 264 -25.32 -5.60 2.76
CA ARG A 264 -26.38 -4.62 3.04
C ARG A 264 -26.16 -3.28 2.36
N LEU A 265 -24.90 -2.86 2.21
CA LEU A 265 -24.52 -1.64 1.48
C LEU A 265 -24.65 -1.78 -0.05
N ASP A 266 -24.90 -2.99 -0.56
CA ASP A 266 -24.76 -3.37 -1.96
C ASP A 266 -23.41 -2.92 -2.52
N PHE A 267 -22.35 -3.16 -1.74
CA PHE A 267 -21.02 -2.76 -2.14
C PHE A 267 -20.53 -3.63 -3.29
N ALA A 268 -20.49 -3.08 -4.49
CA ALA A 268 -19.84 -3.72 -5.61
C ALA A 268 -18.32 -3.65 -5.42
N PHE A 269 -17.70 -4.80 -5.21
CA PHE A 269 -16.26 -4.94 -5.38
C PHE A 269 -15.97 -5.01 -6.87
N ASP A 270 -15.13 -4.10 -7.35
CA ASP A 270 -14.52 -4.19 -8.66
C ASP A 270 -13.02 -4.46 -8.52
N GLU A 271 -12.40 -4.93 -9.61
CA GLU A 271 -10.98 -5.23 -9.63
C GLU A 271 -10.13 -3.99 -9.29
N ARG A 272 -10.58 -2.79 -9.68
CA ARG A 272 -9.85 -1.53 -9.49
C ARG A 272 -9.71 -1.19 -8.00
N ARG A 273 -10.77 -1.32 -7.23
CA ARG A 273 -10.78 -1.07 -5.78
C ARG A 273 -9.91 -2.07 -5.03
N VAL A 274 -10.00 -3.35 -5.38
CA VAL A 274 -9.15 -4.37 -4.76
C VAL A 274 -7.68 -4.21 -5.16
N ARG A 275 -7.40 -3.77 -6.41
CA ARG A 275 -6.03 -3.41 -6.81
C ARG A 275 -5.47 -2.27 -5.97
N ASN A 276 -6.28 -1.23 -5.77
CA ASN A 276 -5.90 -0.09 -4.92
C ASN A 276 -5.71 -0.52 -3.46
N LEU A 277 -6.52 -1.45 -2.96
CA LEU A 277 -6.32 -2.05 -1.64
C LEU A 277 -4.93 -2.68 -1.52
N PHE A 278 -4.59 -3.57 -2.45
CA PHE A 278 -3.30 -4.26 -2.41
C PHE A 278 -2.11 -3.32 -2.58
N ARG A 279 -2.27 -2.19 -3.27
CA ARG A 279 -1.19 -1.21 -3.46
C ARG A 279 -1.03 -0.24 -2.29
N CYS A 280 -2.13 0.17 -1.67
CA CYS A 280 -2.11 1.28 -0.72
C CYS A 280 -2.23 0.86 0.75
N CYS A 281 -2.49 -0.43 1.02
CA CYS A 281 -2.79 -0.89 2.37
C CYS A 281 -1.65 -1.69 2.99
N ASN A 282 -1.70 -1.85 4.32
CA ASN A 282 -0.76 -2.68 5.05
C ASN A 282 -1.15 -4.17 5.00
N VAL A 283 -0.29 -5.00 5.57
CA VAL A 283 -0.44 -6.45 5.62
C VAL A 283 -1.74 -6.87 6.31
N ASP A 284 -2.04 -6.31 7.48
CA ASP A 284 -3.21 -6.69 8.27
C ASP A 284 -4.51 -6.43 7.51
N ALA A 285 -4.58 -5.30 6.80
CA ALA A 285 -5.69 -4.94 5.93
C ALA A 285 -5.92 -5.99 4.83
N VAL A 286 -4.84 -6.38 4.15
CA VAL A 286 -4.88 -7.38 3.08
C VAL A 286 -5.27 -8.74 3.64
N GLN A 287 -4.72 -9.17 4.78
CA GLN A 287 -5.09 -10.42 5.43
C GLN A 287 -6.57 -10.46 5.82
N GLN A 288 -7.09 -9.38 6.41
CA GLN A 288 -8.51 -9.27 6.76
C GLN A 288 -9.40 -9.33 5.50
N PHE A 289 -9.02 -8.65 4.43
CA PHE A 289 -9.73 -8.72 3.16
C PHE A 289 -9.72 -10.15 2.59
N LEU A 290 -8.57 -10.82 2.54
CA LEU A 290 -8.46 -12.18 2.04
C LEU A 290 -9.33 -13.15 2.86
N ALA A 291 -9.33 -13.02 4.19
CA ALA A 291 -10.19 -13.79 5.07
C ALA A 291 -11.69 -13.53 4.81
N ALA A 292 -12.07 -12.28 4.57
CA ALA A 292 -13.46 -11.92 4.25
C ALA A 292 -13.86 -12.29 2.82
N SER A 293 -12.92 -12.38 1.88
CA SER A 293 -13.19 -12.51 0.44
C SER A 293 -14.06 -13.70 0.07
N HIS A 294 -13.93 -14.82 0.80
CA HIS A 294 -14.76 -16.01 0.62
C HIS A 294 -16.25 -15.78 0.92
N HIS A 295 -16.57 -14.79 1.74
CA HIS A 295 -17.94 -14.42 2.11
C HIS A 295 -18.50 -13.27 1.26
N LEU A 296 -17.67 -12.57 0.49
CA LEU A 296 -18.07 -11.38 -0.25
C LEU A 296 -18.69 -11.66 -1.62
N GLY A 297 -18.66 -12.92 -2.09
CA GLY A 297 -19.25 -13.29 -3.39
C GLY A 297 -18.65 -12.50 -4.56
N LEU A 298 -17.33 -12.30 -4.56
CA LEU A 298 -16.64 -11.51 -5.58
C LEU A 298 -16.95 -12.03 -6.99
N SER A 299 -17.27 -11.13 -7.92
CA SER A 299 -17.57 -11.45 -9.32
C SER A 299 -16.33 -11.77 -10.16
N PHE A 300 -15.13 -11.65 -9.58
CA PHE A 300 -13.84 -11.85 -10.24
C PHE A 300 -12.91 -12.69 -9.37
N SER A 301 -11.89 -13.27 -10.00
CA SER A 301 -10.87 -14.06 -9.29
C SER A 301 -9.82 -13.14 -8.68
N LEU A 302 -9.48 -13.38 -7.41
CA LEU A 302 -8.38 -12.66 -6.75
C LEU A 302 -6.99 -13.10 -7.22
N ARG A 303 -6.86 -14.32 -7.77
CA ARG A 303 -5.56 -14.87 -8.16
C ARG A 303 -4.85 -14.04 -9.25
N PRO A 304 -5.49 -13.70 -10.39
CA PRO A 304 -4.85 -12.86 -11.41
C PRO A 304 -4.46 -11.48 -10.87
N LEU A 305 -5.28 -10.90 -10.01
CA LEU A 305 -5.03 -9.58 -9.43
C LEU A 305 -3.88 -9.59 -8.41
N ALA A 306 -3.80 -10.63 -7.59
CA ALA A 306 -2.68 -10.86 -6.68
C ALA A 306 -1.38 -11.06 -7.45
N GLN A 307 -1.40 -11.89 -8.50
CA GLN A 307 -0.27 -12.12 -9.40
C GLN A 307 0.18 -10.82 -10.08
N GLU A 308 -0.75 -10.06 -10.67
CA GLU A 308 -0.45 -8.75 -11.27
C GLU A 308 0.19 -7.82 -10.24
N THR A 309 -0.31 -7.79 -9.01
CA THR A 309 0.22 -6.90 -7.96
C THR A 309 1.62 -7.31 -7.50
N ILE A 310 1.87 -8.62 -7.33
CA ILE A 310 3.20 -9.15 -7.00
C ILE A 310 4.22 -8.76 -8.08
N LEU A 311 3.82 -8.86 -9.36
CA LEU A 311 4.68 -8.54 -10.50
C LEU A 311 4.80 -7.04 -10.82
N ALA A 312 3.85 -6.22 -10.39
CA ALA A 312 3.86 -4.78 -10.64
C ALA A 312 4.91 -4.05 -9.81
N ASN A 313 5.45 -4.69 -8.77
CA ASN A 313 6.57 -4.14 -8.01
C ASN A 313 7.83 -4.18 -8.87
N GLU A 314 8.48 -3.04 -9.01
CA GLU A 314 9.80 -2.96 -9.62
C GLU A 314 10.82 -3.64 -8.70
N PHE A 315 11.25 -4.85 -9.08
CA PHE A 315 12.19 -5.66 -8.28
C PHE A 315 13.57 -5.00 -8.12
N ASP A 316 13.93 -4.06 -9.01
CA ASP A 316 15.16 -3.26 -8.99
C ASP A 316 15.05 -1.95 -8.19
N ASN A 317 13.83 -1.52 -7.81
CA ASN A 317 13.62 -0.24 -7.17
C ASN A 317 13.75 -0.33 -5.64
N GLU A 318 14.86 0.16 -5.09
CA GLU A 318 15.09 0.22 -3.64
C GLU A 318 14.14 1.19 -2.91
N ARG A 319 13.40 2.04 -3.64
CA ARG A 319 12.38 2.92 -3.06
C ARG A 319 11.04 2.23 -2.84
N THR A 320 10.86 1.00 -3.34
CA THR A 320 9.68 0.19 -3.03
C THR A 320 9.63 -0.03 -1.52
N SER A 321 8.59 0.49 -0.86
CA SER A 321 8.54 0.47 0.60
C SER A 321 8.44 -0.96 1.13
N LEU A 322 9.00 -1.21 2.33
CA LEU A 322 8.87 -2.49 3.04
C LEU A 322 7.41 -2.98 3.08
N LEU A 323 6.47 -2.05 3.20
CA LEU A 323 5.04 -2.33 3.19
C LEU A 323 4.59 -3.10 1.94
N HIS A 324 5.04 -2.69 0.75
CA HIS A 324 4.67 -3.32 -0.52
C HIS A 324 5.18 -4.75 -0.62
N TRP A 325 6.40 -5.01 -0.14
CA TRP A 325 6.98 -6.34 -0.11
C TRP A 325 6.25 -7.27 0.87
N SER A 326 5.90 -6.78 2.05
CA SER A 326 5.12 -7.57 3.02
C SER A 326 3.72 -7.89 2.52
N VAL A 327 3.09 -6.96 1.79
CA VAL A 327 1.82 -7.23 1.09
C VAL A 327 2.00 -8.28 0.00
N SER A 328 3.05 -8.17 -0.82
CA SER A 328 3.34 -9.16 -1.88
C SER A 328 3.60 -10.54 -1.32
N HIS A 329 4.31 -10.64 -0.20
CA HIS A 329 4.51 -11.87 0.55
C HIS A 329 3.17 -12.49 1.00
N THR A 330 2.29 -11.66 1.57
CA THR A 330 0.95 -12.09 1.99
C THR A 330 0.11 -12.57 0.81
N LEU A 331 0.12 -11.85 -0.31
CA LEU A 331 -0.58 -12.22 -1.53
C LEU A 331 -0.03 -13.50 -2.15
N TYR A 332 1.29 -13.68 -2.14
CA TYR A 332 1.93 -14.89 -2.67
C TYR A 332 1.60 -16.11 -1.84
N HIS A 333 1.58 -16.00 -0.51
CA HIS A 333 1.14 -17.10 0.36
C HIS A 333 -0.32 -17.50 0.10
N ALA A 334 -1.20 -16.54 -0.14
CA ALA A 334 -2.59 -16.82 -0.47
C ALA A 334 -2.77 -17.37 -1.88
N TYR A 335 -1.94 -16.91 -2.84
CA TYR A 335 -2.01 -17.29 -4.26
C TYR A 335 -0.61 -17.57 -4.83
N PRO A 336 -0.02 -18.74 -4.51
CA PRO A 336 1.32 -19.07 -4.97
C PRO A 336 1.42 -19.07 -6.50
N CYS A 337 2.46 -18.45 -7.03
CA CYS A 337 2.70 -18.35 -8.47
C CYS A 337 4.20 -18.50 -8.82
N PRO A 338 4.82 -19.65 -8.47
CA PRO A 338 6.27 -19.83 -8.61
C PRO A 338 6.75 -19.62 -10.05
N ASP A 339 6.11 -20.22 -11.05
CA ASP A 339 6.53 -20.10 -12.45
C ASP A 339 6.51 -18.65 -12.95
N LEU A 340 5.47 -17.92 -12.56
CA LEU A 340 5.31 -16.52 -12.94
C LEU A 340 6.38 -15.65 -12.28
N LEU A 341 6.67 -15.89 -11.00
CA LEU A 341 7.73 -15.22 -10.26
C LEU A 341 9.09 -15.53 -10.89
N LEU A 342 9.36 -16.79 -11.21
CA LEU A 342 10.60 -17.26 -11.85
C LEU A 342 10.82 -16.58 -13.21
N ASN A 343 9.78 -16.53 -14.05
CA ASN A 343 9.84 -15.85 -15.34
C ASN A 343 10.10 -14.35 -15.18
N HIS A 344 9.51 -13.73 -14.16
CA HIS A 344 9.70 -12.30 -13.90
C HIS A 344 11.10 -11.97 -13.36
N ILE A 345 11.68 -12.83 -12.53
CA ILE A 345 13.03 -12.60 -11.99
C ILE A 345 14.14 -13.08 -12.94
N ALA A 346 13.83 -13.92 -13.94
CA ALA A 346 14.83 -14.47 -14.85
C ALA A 346 15.77 -13.41 -15.49
N PRO A 347 15.28 -12.24 -15.96
CA PRO A 347 16.16 -11.18 -16.49
C PRO A 347 17.19 -10.64 -15.49
N TYR A 348 16.92 -10.75 -14.19
CA TYR A 348 17.80 -10.30 -13.11
C TYR A 348 18.80 -11.37 -12.64
N LEU A 349 18.60 -12.62 -13.08
CA LEU A 349 19.41 -13.78 -12.69
C LEU A 349 20.48 -14.13 -13.73
N ILE A 350 20.48 -13.49 -14.90
CA ILE A 350 21.47 -13.75 -15.95
C ILE A 350 22.81 -13.15 -15.48
N PRO A 351 23.83 -13.99 -15.20
CA PRO A 351 25.16 -13.47 -14.92
C PRO A 351 25.65 -12.75 -16.18
N ALA A 352 26.27 -11.58 -16.02
CA ALA A 352 27.04 -10.98 -17.12
C ALA A 352 28.14 -11.98 -17.50
N THR A 353 27.88 -12.83 -18.50
CA THR A 353 28.87 -13.76 -19.01
C THR A 353 29.96 -12.92 -19.64
N GLY A 354 31.17 -13.00 -19.09
CA GLY A 354 32.30 -12.10 -19.38
C GLY A 354 32.90 -12.20 -20.79
N ALA A 355 32.11 -12.59 -21.79
CA ALA A 355 32.51 -12.74 -23.18
C ALA A 355 31.92 -11.69 -24.12
N ASP A 356 30.93 -10.91 -23.69
CA ASP A 356 30.30 -9.91 -24.56
C ASP A 356 31.09 -8.59 -24.57
N PRO A 357 31.31 -7.99 -25.76
CA PRO A 357 32.12 -6.79 -25.91
C PRO A 357 31.54 -5.59 -25.13
N PRO A 358 32.40 -4.74 -24.52
CA PRO A 358 32.03 -3.75 -23.50
C PRO A 358 31.11 -2.60 -23.95
N ASN A 359 30.61 -2.59 -25.20
CA ASN A 359 30.01 -1.40 -25.80
C ASN A 359 28.51 -1.48 -26.16
N ALA A 360 27.77 -2.54 -25.80
CA ALA A 360 26.39 -2.66 -26.32
C ALA A 360 25.27 -3.01 -25.33
N GLN A 361 25.55 -3.40 -24.08
CA GLN A 361 24.46 -3.77 -23.15
C GLN A 361 24.43 -2.88 -21.90
N PRO A 362 23.24 -2.37 -21.51
CA PRO A 362 23.09 -1.71 -20.22
C PRO A 362 23.48 -2.68 -19.10
N PRO A 363 24.06 -2.17 -17.99
CA PRO A 363 24.45 -3.02 -16.88
C PRO A 363 23.26 -3.88 -16.41
N PRO A 364 23.49 -5.14 -16.02
CA PRO A 364 22.42 -6.04 -15.60
C PRO A 364 21.66 -5.40 -14.44
N ARG A 365 20.33 -5.37 -14.54
CA ARG A 365 19.47 -4.94 -13.44
C ARG A 365 19.62 -5.95 -12.31
N LEU A 366 20.04 -5.49 -11.14
CA LEU A 366 20.15 -6.33 -9.95
C LEU A 366 18.86 -6.24 -9.14
N LEU A 367 18.47 -7.36 -8.53
CA LEU A 367 17.37 -7.37 -7.56
C LEU A 367 17.70 -6.44 -6.37
N SER A 368 16.70 -5.73 -5.89
CA SER A 368 16.75 -5.06 -4.59
C SER A 368 16.88 -6.11 -3.48
N SER A 369 17.40 -5.69 -2.32
CA SER A 369 17.54 -6.59 -1.17
C SER A 369 16.20 -7.15 -0.68
N TRP A 370 15.15 -6.34 -0.78
CA TRP A 370 13.79 -6.76 -0.41
C TRP A 370 13.20 -7.77 -1.40
N ALA A 371 13.37 -7.54 -2.70
CA ALA A 371 13.00 -8.48 -3.74
C ALA A 371 13.66 -9.85 -3.53
N CYS A 372 14.96 -9.82 -3.24
CA CYS A 372 15.77 -10.97 -2.90
C CYS A 372 15.20 -11.77 -1.72
N ASN A 373 14.92 -11.12 -0.59
CA ASN A 373 14.31 -11.78 0.57
C ASN A 373 12.93 -12.36 0.25
N PHE A 374 12.06 -11.58 -0.42
CA PHE A 374 10.75 -12.04 -0.84
C PHE A 374 10.83 -13.31 -1.72
N VAL A 375 11.75 -13.36 -2.69
CA VAL A 375 11.92 -14.53 -3.57
C VAL A 375 12.37 -15.78 -2.79
N VAL A 376 13.29 -15.62 -1.82
CA VAL A 376 13.73 -16.72 -0.96
C VAL A 376 12.57 -17.27 -0.13
N GLN A 377 11.79 -16.39 0.50
CA GLN A 377 10.62 -16.76 1.30
C GLN A 377 9.52 -17.41 0.43
N ALA A 378 9.26 -16.84 -0.75
CA ALA A 378 8.22 -17.29 -1.66
C ALA A 378 8.51 -18.67 -2.29
N LEU A 379 9.76 -18.93 -2.70
CA LEU A 379 10.13 -20.19 -3.34
C LEU A 379 10.55 -21.28 -2.34
N GLY A 380 10.87 -20.90 -1.11
CA GLY A 380 11.46 -21.78 -0.11
C GLY A 380 12.95 -22.03 -0.38
N THR A 381 13.72 -22.23 0.70
CA THR A 381 15.18 -22.29 0.62
C THR A 381 15.73 -23.47 -0.19
N GLY A 382 14.95 -24.54 -0.36
CA GLY A 382 15.31 -25.71 -1.17
C GLY A 382 15.19 -25.51 -2.69
N HIS A 383 14.62 -24.40 -3.18
CA HIS A 383 14.36 -24.23 -4.61
C HIS A 383 15.65 -23.90 -5.40
N PRO A 384 15.94 -24.54 -6.55
CA PRO A 384 17.20 -24.31 -7.30
C PRO A 384 17.42 -22.86 -7.74
N THR A 385 16.34 -22.10 -7.93
CA THR A 385 16.44 -20.67 -8.29
C THR A 385 16.83 -19.80 -7.11
N VAL A 386 16.52 -20.21 -5.88
CA VAL A 386 17.00 -19.52 -4.68
C VAL A 386 18.52 -19.51 -4.67
N GLN A 387 19.16 -20.62 -5.08
CA GLN A 387 20.62 -20.66 -5.24
C GLN A 387 21.15 -19.53 -6.14
N ARG A 388 20.48 -19.27 -7.27
CA ARG A 388 20.86 -18.20 -8.21
C ARG A 388 20.58 -16.80 -7.65
N VAL A 389 19.49 -16.63 -6.92
CA VAL A 389 19.14 -15.35 -6.27
C VAL A 389 20.20 -14.98 -5.22
N PHE A 390 20.64 -15.94 -4.42
CA PHE A 390 21.74 -15.75 -3.47
C PHE A 390 23.07 -15.46 -4.17
N ASP A 391 23.40 -16.12 -5.28
CA ASP A 391 24.58 -15.80 -6.08
C ASP A 391 24.53 -14.31 -6.51
N VAL A 392 23.37 -13.81 -6.94
CA VAL A 392 23.15 -12.39 -7.26
C VAL A 392 23.27 -11.48 -6.04
N MET A 393 22.76 -11.88 -4.87
CA MET A 393 22.93 -11.13 -3.62
C MET A 393 24.41 -10.98 -3.24
N LEU A 394 25.18 -12.07 -3.29
CA LEU A 394 26.60 -12.08 -2.98
C LEU A 394 27.41 -11.18 -3.93
N LEU A 395 27.05 -11.18 -5.22
CA LEU A 395 27.64 -10.27 -6.21
C LEU A 395 27.34 -8.80 -5.91
N LYS A 396 26.11 -8.48 -5.46
CA LYS A 396 25.74 -7.11 -5.07
C LYS A 396 26.52 -6.63 -3.85
N VAL A 397 26.69 -7.48 -2.84
CA VAL A 397 27.50 -7.18 -1.64
C VAL A 397 28.97 -6.95 -2.01
N ALA A 398 29.49 -7.70 -2.99
CA ALA A 398 30.87 -7.61 -3.44
C ALA A 398 31.19 -6.42 -4.34
N GLY A 399 30.23 -5.99 -5.16
CA GLY A 399 30.41 -5.00 -6.21
C GLY A 399 30.19 -3.55 -5.80
N HIS A 400 29.65 -3.29 -4.60
CA HIS A 400 29.32 -1.93 -4.18
C HIS A 400 30.57 -1.16 -3.70
N PRO A 401 31.01 -0.07 -4.36
CA PRO A 401 32.25 0.64 -3.99
C PRO A 401 32.21 1.30 -2.61
N SER A 402 31.01 1.59 -2.09
CA SER A 402 30.82 2.26 -0.78
C SER A 402 31.01 1.35 0.44
N THR A 403 31.18 0.03 0.27
CA THR A 403 31.51 -0.89 1.38
C THR A 403 33.02 -0.93 1.68
N GLN A 404 33.86 -0.24 0.89
CA GLN A 404 35.30 -0.17 1.12
C GLN A 404 35.73 0.87 2.17
N SER A 405 34.86 1.83 2.53
CA SER A 405 35.09 2.70 3.69
C SER A 405 34.45 2.09 4.95
N SER A 406 35.27 1.92 5.99
CA SER A 406 34.95 1.35 7.30
C SER A 406 33.54 1.63 7.85
N GLN A 407 32.86 0.56 8.27
CA GLN A 407 31.62 0.53 9.09
C GLN A 407 30.28 0.88 8.42
N ALA A 408 30.07 0.56 7.14
CA ALA A 408 28.70 0.37 6.66
C ALA A 408 28.21 -1.02 7.09
N ALA A 409 27.48 -1.10 8.20
CA ALA A 409 26.62 -2.24 8.47
C ALA A 409 25.68 -2.43 7.28
N MET A 410 25.29 -3.68 6.95
CA MET A 410 24.14 -3.90 6.07
C MET A 410 23.00 -2.98 6.53
N PRO A 411 22.27 -2.31 5.62
CA PRO A 411 21.30 -1.32 6.05
C PRO A 411 20.34 -2.01 7.02
N ALA A 412 20.22 -1.46 8.24
CA ALA A 412 19.52 -2.07 9.39
C ALA A 412 18.13 -2.62 9.05
N SER A 413 17.54 -2.11 7.96
CA SER A 413 16.38 -2.63 7.25
C SER A 413 16.38 -4.12 6.91
N TRP A 414 17.52 -4.82 6.77
CA TRP A 414 17.49 -6.22 6.35
C TRP A 414 16.85 -7.14 7.40
N GLY A 415 16.91 -6.80 8.70
CA GLY A 415 16.58 -7.74 9.78
C GLY A 415 17.49 -8.99 9.84
N TYR A 416 18.34 -9.16 8.82
CA TYR A 416 19.30 -10.22 8.61
C TYR A 416 20.71 -9.62 8.50
N THR A 417 21.63 -10.08 9.34
CA THR A 417 23.07 -9.85 9.16
C THR A 417 23.57 -10.68 7.99
N GLN A 418 24.71 -10.30 7.39
CA GLN A 418 25.40 -11.15 6.41
C GLN A 418 25.59 -12.59 6.93
N HIS A 419 25.74 -12.73 8.25
CA HIS A 419 25.81 -14.01 8.96
C HIS A 419 24.48 -14.78 8.90
N GLN A 420 23.34 -14.17 9.21
CA GLN A 420 22.03 -14.85 9.17
C GLN A 420 21.66 -15.29 7.74
N VAL A 421 22.04 -14.54 6.71
CA VAL A 421 21.88 -14.95 5.30
C VAL A 421 22.70 -16.21 4.98
N LEU A 422 23.92 -16.30 5.51
CA LEU A 422 24.77 -17.48 5.36
C LEU A 422 24.30 -18.66 6.21
N GLU A 423 23.73 -18.43 7.38
CA GLU A 423 23.15 -19.48 8.22
C GLU A 423 21.90 -20.09 7.58
N GLU A 424 20.98 -19.29 7.04
CA GLU A 424 19.82 -19.82 6.31
C GLU A 424 20.23 -20.57 5.03
N TRP A 425 21.27 -20.10 4.33
CA TRP A 425 21.86 -20.81 3.19
C TRP A 425 22.39 -22.20 3.58
N ARG A 426 23.06 -22.28 4.72
CA ARG A 426 23.60 -23.53 5.26
C ARG A 426 22.50 -24.46 5.76
N ALA A 427 21.50 -23.92 6.46
CA ALA A 427 20.33 -24.66 6.94
C ALA A 427 19.52 -25.29 5.79
N ALA A 428 19.58 -24.69 4.60
CA ALA A 428 18.97 -25.21 3.38
C ALA A 428 19.79 -26.31 2.68
N GLY A 429 20.95 -26.71 3.23
CA GLY A 429 21.81 -27.76 2.69
C GLY A 429 22.69 -27.31 1.52
N HIS A 430 22.78 -26.00 1.24
CA HIS A 430 23.60 -25.50 0.14
C HIS A 430 25.06 -25.31 0.56
N ARG A 431 25.98 -25.85 -0.24
CA ARG A 431 27.43 -25.70 0.00
C ARG A 431 27.95 -24.36 -0.52
N LEU A 432 28.79 -23.69 0.27
CA LEU A 432 29.54 -22.52 -0.19
C LEU A 432 30.57 -22.96 -1.25
N LYS A 433 30.57 -22.32 -2.42
CA LYS A 433 31.55 -22.54 -3.47
C LYS A 433 32.73 -21.57 -3.29
N PRO A 434 33.94 -21.89 -3.78
CA PRO A 434 35.10 -20.99 -3.69
C PRO A 434 34.85 -19.58 -4.25
N LYS A 435 34.00 -19.46 -5.27
CA LYS A 435 33.56 -18.17 -5.83
C LYS A 435 32.80 -17.31 -4.80
N HIS A 436 32.11 -17.89 -3.82
CA HIS A 436 31.38 -17.18 -2.76
C HIS A 436 32.33 -16.66 -1.66
N VAL A 437 33.40 -17.41 -1.37
CA VAL A 437 34.38 -17.07 -0.32
C VAL A 437 35.11 -15.75 -0.62
N ARG A 438 35.33 -15.42 -1.91
CA ARG A 438 35.91 -14.13 -2.35
C ARG A 438 35.07 -12.90 -1.97
N TYR A 439 33.78 -13.10 -1.68
CA TYR A 439 32.80 -12.04 -1.45
C TYR A 439 32.38 -11.89 0.01
N VAL A 440 32.64 -12.92 0.84
CA VAL A 440 32.23 -12.95 2.25
C VAL A 440 33.23 -12.25 3.18
N THR A 441 34.45 -11.96 2.72
CA THR A 441 35.53 -11.53 3.61
C THR A 441 35.85 -10.03 3.56
N GLY A 442 35.83 -9.39 4.74
CA GLY A 442 36.38 -8.05 4.94
C GLY A 442 37.88 -7.98 4.59
N SER A 443 38.38 -6.77 4.31
CA SER A 443 39.71 -6.50 3.73
C SER A 443 40.92 -7.12 4.45
N ARG A 444 40.81 -7.49 5.73
CA ARG A 444 41.87 -8.22 6.47
C ARG A 444 41.87 -9.74 6.20
N HIS A 445 40.72 -10.35 5.98
CA HIS A 445 40.60 -11.78 5.70
C HIS A 445 40.92 -12.14 4.25
N LYS A 446 40.72 -11.23 3.29
CA LYS A 446 41.18 -11.42 1.89
C LYS A 446 42.67 -11.74 1.79
N ARG A 447 43.50 -11.07 2.60
CA ARG A 447 44.95 -11.32 2.63
C ARG A 447 45.31 -12.66 3.27
N PHE A 448 44.56 -13.08 4.29
CA PHE A 448 44.79 -14.36 4.95
C PHE A 448 44.36 -15.53 4.05
N LEU A 449 43.16 -15.48 3.47
CA LEU A 449 42.69 -16.54 2.58
C LEU A 449 43.50 -16.61 1.28
N ALA A 450 43.96 -15.48 0.74
CA ALA A 450 44.89 -15.50 -0.39
C ALA A 450 46.22 -16.22 -0.03
N LYS A 451 46.77 -15.97 1.17
CA LYS A 451 47.95 -16.68 1.67
C LYS A 451 47.67 -18.17 1.93
N PHE A 452 46.49 -18.50 2.46
CA PHE A 452 46.08 -19.86 2.74
C PHE A 452 45.87 -20.67 1.45
N PHE A 453 45.18 -20.12 0.45
CA PHE A 453 45.01 -20.80 -0.84
C PHE A 453 46.33 -20.93 -1.60
N ASN A 454 47.20 -19.90 -1.58
CA ASN A 454 48.55 -20.05 -2.12
C ASN A 454 49.35 -21.13 -1.39
N TRP A 455 49.22 -21.24 -0.06
CA TRP A 455 49.87 -22.28 0.72
C TRP A 455 49.31 -23.68 0.41
N VAL A 456 48.00 -23.82 0.21
CA VAL A 456 47.37 -25.08 -0.21
C VAL A 456 47.85 -25.47 -1.60
N ASP A 457 47.91 -24.53 -2.55
CA ASP A 457 48.41 -24.78 -3.90
C ASP A 457 49.89 -25.17 -3.88
N GLU A 458 50.73 -24.47 -3.09
CA GLU A 458 52.15 -24.82 -2.89
C GLU A 458 52.32 -26.19 -2.23
N THR A 459 51.46 -26.55 -1.28
CA THR A 459 51.53 -27.84 -0.57
C THR A 459 51.08 -28.99 -1.48
N MET A 460 50.03 -28.78 -2.27
CA MET A 460 49.59 -29.72 -3.30
C MET A 460 50.63 -29.88 -4.41
N GLN A 461 51.34 -28.81 -4.76
CA GLN A 461 52.41 -28.86 -5.74
C GLN A 461 53.63 -29.60 -5.20
N LYS A 462 54.03 -29.37 -3.95
CA LYS A 462 55.09 -30.13 -3.27
C LYS A 462 54.74 -31.61 -3.07
N ALA A 463 53.47 -31.93 -2.81
CA ALA A 463 53.01 -33.32 -2.72
C ALA A 463 53.09 -34.04 -4.08
N ARG A 464 52.88 -33.31 -5.19
CA ARG A 464 53.06 -33.85 -6.55
C ARG A 464 54.55 -34.01 -6.90
N GLU A 465 55.38 -33.03 -6.56
CA GLU A 465 56.82 -33.06 -6.85
C GLU A 465 57.56 -34.07 -5.96
N GLY A 466 57.14 -34.25 -4.71
CA GLY A 466 57.70 -35.26 -3.79
C GLY A 466 57.33 -36.71 -4.12
N GLY A 467 56.42 -36.93 -5.07
CA GLY A 467 56.07 -38.25 -5.60
C GLY A 467 56.98 -38.70 -6.76
N GLU A 468 57.82 -37.83 -7.32
CA GLU A 468 58.64 -38.12 -8.51
C GLU A 468 60.10 -38.51 -8.18
N GLU A 469 60.58 -38.39 -6.94
CA GLU A 469 61.99 -38.70 -6.59
C GLU A 469 62.26 -40.17 -6.19
N GLY A 470 61.36 -41.11 -6.51
CA GLY A 470 61.52 -42.50 -6.06
C GLY A 470 60.90 -43.56 -6.96
N GLU A 471 61.10 -43.52 -8.28
CA GLU A 471 60.66 -44.63 -9.15
C GLU A 471 61.53 -44.76 -10.42
N GLU A 472 62.82 -45.11 -10.24
CA GLU A 472 63.57 -45.87 -11.26
C GLU A 472 63.64 -47.34 -10.83
N SER A 473 62.64 -48.14 -11.21
CA SER A 473 62.83 -49.43 -11.90
C SER A 473 61.58 -50.32 -11.85
N ASN A 474 61.23 -50.82 -13.03
CA ASN A 474 60.51 -52.05 -13.34
C ASN A 474 59.05 -52.24 -12.89
N GLY A 475 58.19 -52.46 -13.90
CA GLY A 475 57.25 -53.58 -13.85
C GLY A 475 55.78 -53.19 -13.95
N ASP A 476 55.29 -53.16 -15.19
CA ASP A 476 53.89 -53.13 -15.59
C ASP A 476 52.98 -54.01 -14.70
N THR A 477 52.09 -53.41 -13.91
CA THR A 477 50.84 -54.03 -13.46
C THR A 477 49.73 -52.99 -13.27
N ASP A 478 48.57 -53.26 -13.87
CA ASP A 478 47.30 -52.49 -13.87
C ASP A 478 46.65 -52.35 -12.45
N GLY A 479 47.36 -52.76 -11.39
CA GLY A 479 46.92 -52.62 -10.00
C GLY A 479 47.15 -51.24 -9.40
N GLY A 480 48.20 -50.52 -9.83
CA GLY A 480 48.61 -49.25 -9.21
C GLY A 480 47.68 -48.07 -9.48
N ARG A 481 46.85 -48.14 -10.53
CA ARG A 481 45.96 -47.02 -10.90
C ARG A 481 44.77 -46.86 -9.94
N LYS A 482 44.19 -47.96 -9.46
CA LYS A 482 43.09 -47.92 -8.49
C LYS A 482 43.56 -47.50 -7.11
N GLU A 483 44.79 -47.84 -6.74
CA GLU A 483 45.36 -47.45 -5.44
C GLU A 483 45.74 -45.96 -5.41
N ARG A 484 46.26 -45.42 -6.53
CA ARG A 484 46.51 -43.97 -6.70
C ARG A 484 45.22 -43.15 -6.79
N GLU A 485 44.15 -43.67 -7.42
CA GLU A 485 42.83 -43.01 -7.40
C GLU A 485 42.20 -43.02 -6.00
N GLY A 486 42.33 -44.12 -5.25
CA GLY A 486 41.84 -44.20 -3.87
C GLY A 486 42.60 -43.31 -2.88
N GLN A 487 43.91 -43.14 -3.05
CA GLN A 487 44.72 -42.20 -2.25
C GLN A 487 44.37 -40.74 -2.55
N LYS A 488 44.18 -40.39 -3.83
CA LYS A 488 43.76 -39.04 -4.22
C LYS A 488 42.37 -38.70 -3.70
N GLU A 489 41.44 -39.65 -3.76
CA GLU A 489 40.09 -39.49 -3.20
C GLU A 489 40.13 -39.37 -1.66
N GLN A 490 41.01 -40.10 -0.98
CA GLN A 490 41.25 -39.93 0.47
C GLN A 490 41.86 -38.57 0.83
N GLU A 491 42.79 -38.04 0.02
CA GLU A 491 43.38 -36.72 0.25
C GLU A 491 42.38 -35.60 -0.01
N ASP A 492 41.58 -35.69 -1.08
CA ASP A 492 40.50 -34.75 -1.36
C ASP A 492 39.45 -34.77 -0.23
N VAL A 493 39.12 -35.95 0.31
CA VAL A 493 38.24 -36.09 1.49
C VAL A 493 38.87 -35.47 2.74
N LYS A 494 40.17 -35.65 2.99
CA LYS A 494 40.86 -35.05 4.15
C LYS A 494 40.89 -33.53 4.08
N VAL A 495 41.17 -32.96 2.90
CA VAL A 495 41.12 -31.51 2.69
C VAL A 495 39.69 -30.98 2.90
N TRP A 496 38.68 -31.75 2.50
CA TRP A 496 37.28 -31.39 2.71
C TRP A 496 36.84 -31.42 4.18
N VAL A 497 37.22 -32.46 4.93
CA VAL A 497 36.96 -32.56 6.37
C VAL A 497 37.63 -31.40 7.12
N TRP A 498 38.81 -30.98 6.67
CA TRP A 498 39.49 -29.79 7.19
C TRP A 498 38.73 -28.49 6.90
N PHE A 499 38.16 -28.34 5.70
CA PHE A 499 37.32 -27.20 5.37
C PHE A 499 36.05 -27.13 6.22
N GLU A 500 35.37 -28.26 6.45
CA GLU A 500 34.18 -28.32 7.31
C GLU A 500 34.52 -27.96 8.77
N ALA A 501 35.65 -28.46 9.29
CA ALA A 501 36.10 -28.16 10.65
C ALA A 501 36.48 -26.68 10.83
N LEU A 502 37.13 -26.06 9.84
CA LEU A 502 37.48 -24.63 9.87
C LEU A 502 36.24 -23.74 9.77
N ASP A 503 35.26 -24.13 8.96
CA ASP A 503 33.99 -23.43 8.81
C ASP A 503 33.17 -23.52 10.10
N GLU A 504 33.06 -24.71 10.70
CA GLU A 504 32.37 -24.92 11.98
C GLU A 504 33.05 -24.16 13.15
N ALA A 505 34.37 -24.16 13.21
CA ALA A 505 35.13 -23.38 14.21
C ALA A 505 34.95 -21.87 14.06
N TRP A 506 34.85 -21.35 12.83
CA TRP A 506 34.59 -19.94 12.56
C TRP A 506 33.19 -19.52 13.03
N PHE A 507 32.16 -20.29 12.68
CA PHE A 507 30.77 -20.00 13.08
C PHE A 507 30.56 -20.10 14.60
N GLU A 508 31.22 -21.05 15.27
CA GLU A 508 31.19 -21.16 16.74
C GLU A 508 31.81 -19.92 17.41
N GLU A 509 32.89 -19.38 16.84
CA GLU A 509 33.54 -18.18 17.38
C GLU A 509 32.73 -16.90 17.11
N GLU A 510 32.03 -16.81 15.98
CA GLU A 510 31.15 -15.67 15.68
C GLU A 510 29.88 -15.69 16.56
N ARG A 511 29.28 -16.87 16.81
CA ARG A 511 28.21 -17.06 17.84
C ARG A 511 28.68 -16.59 19.23
N LYS A 512 29.92 -16.94 19.61
CA LYS A 512 30.54 -16.48 20.86
C LYS A 512 30.78 -14.97 20.88
N ARG A 513 31.06 -14.34 19.74
CA ARG A 513 31.24 -12.88 19.65
C ARG A 513 29.93 -12.12 19.77
N GLU A 514 28.88 -12.57 19.08
CA GLU A 514 27.55 -11.96 19.18
C GLU A 514 27.01 -12.05 20.61
N ALA A 515 27.19 -13.20 21.27
CA ALA A 515 26.83 -13.38 22.68
C ALA A 515 27.59 -12.45 23.66
N ARG A 516 28.77 -11.93 23.28
CA ARG A 516 29.65 -11.10 24.13
C ARG A 516 29.53 -9.60 23.87
N GLY A 517 28.79 -9.16 22.85
CA GLY A 517 28.36 -7.78 22.67
C GLY A 517 29.45 -6.67 22.56
N ARG A 518 30.74 -6.95 22.32
CA ARG A 518 31.78 -5.92 22.06
C ARG A 518 32.96 -6.37 21.17
N LYS A 519 33.52 -5.40 20.42
CA LYS A 519 34.68 -5.50 19.51
C LYS A 519 36.00 -5.72 20.28
N THR A 520 36.58 -6.92 20.23
CA THR A 520 37.98 -7.16 20.62
C THR A 520 38.76 -7.91 19.53
N LYS A 521 40.09 -7.68 19.54
CA LYS A 521 41.11 -8.24 18.63
C LYS A 521 41.03 -9.77 18.59
N SER A 522 41.26 -10.32 17.40
CA SER A 522 41.07 -11.72 16.99
C SER A 522 41.83 -12.74 17.87
N HIS A 523 41.12 -13.41 18.78
CA HIS A 523 41.56 -14.63 19.47
C HIS A 523 41.50 -15.89 18.58
N PHE A 524 40.85 -15.78 17.42
CA PHE A 524 40.76 -16.85 16.41
C PHE A 524 42.15 -17.29 15.94
N GLN A 525 43.10 -16.36 15.81
CA GLN A 525 44.47 -16.67 15.38
C GLN A 525 45.21 -17.52 16.41
N THR A 526 45.05 -17.23 17.72
CA THR A 526 45.66 -18.01 18.80
C THR A 526 45.05 -19.40 18.97
N ALA A 527 43.74 -19.53 18.77
CA ALA A 527 43.06 -20.83 18.80
C ALA A 527 43.50 -21.72 17.62
N LEU A 528 43.69 -21.12 16.43
CA LEU A 528 44.12 -21.83 15.22
C LEU A 528 45.61 -22.19 15.27
N GLU A 529 46.49 -21.32 15.77
CA GLU A 529 47.92 -21.61 15.96
C GLU A 529 48.14 -22.77 16.95
N SER A 530 47.31 -22.84 18.00
CA SER A 530 47.29 -23.96 18.96
C SER A 530 46.78 -25.26 18.31
N PHE A 531 45.74 -25.19 17.50
CA PHE A 531 45.15 -26.36 16.83
C PHE A 531 46.04 -26.93 15.71
N LEU A 532 46.80 -26.08 15.03
CA LEU A 532 47.73 -26.47 13.95
C LEU A 532 49.12 -26.85 14.47
N GLY A 533 49.33 -26.89 15.79
CA GLY A 533 50.61 -27.24 16.40
C GLY A 533 51.75 -26.26 16.10
N MET A 534 51.45 -25.06 15.63
CA MET A 534 52.45 -24.04 15.31
C MET A 534 52.76 -23.21 16.56
N GLY A 535 53.62 -23.77 17.41
CA GLY A 535 54.27 -23.02 18.50
C GLY A 535 55.37 -22.11 17.96
N SER A 536 55.47 -20.91 18.53
CA SER A 536 56.45 -19.86 18.18
C SER A 536 57.91 -20.33 18.28
N GLY A 537 58.65 -20.22 17.18
CA GLY A 537 60.07 -19.88 17.18
C GLY A 537 60.23 -18.37 17.12
#